data_AF-A0A432Q9P7-F1
#
_entry.id   AF-A0A432Q9P7-F1
#
_cell.length_a   1.000
_cell.length_b   1.000
_cell.length_c   1.000
_cell.angle_alpha   90.00
_cell.angle_beta   90.00
_cell.angle_gamma   90.00
#
_symmetry.space_group_name_H-M   'P 1'
#
loop_
_entity.id
_entity.type
_entity.pdbx_description
1 polymer ?
#
loop_
_entity_poly.entity_id
_entity_poly.type
_entity_poly.pdbx_seq_one_letter_code
_entity_poly.pdbx_strand_id
1 'polypeptide(L)'
;MYQGLQYPATGKVIPRFQADQVPVSCRVFAHLLVWLPTGSNGQYIARAIEEEARSKGAEMVLLGGTRQAEDDRGLEFTYYGPSHEYICRDKWCGWKFGYQDWSQQGKWVSFGFNEWGNDAASFATPLVVQAAFLRCAD
;
A
#
# COMPACT_ATOMS: atom_id res chain seq x y z
N MET A 1 -5.32 14.86 -7.74
CA MET A 1 -6.50 14.73 -6.86
C MET A 1 -7.08 13.33 -7.08
N TYR A 2 -7.19 12.50 -6.04
CA TYR A 2 -7.74 11.14 -6.16
C TYR A 2 -9.25 11.19 -6.46
N GLN A 3 -9.69 10.53 -7.54
CA GLN A 3 -11.10 10.45 -7.96
C GLN A 3 -11.67 9.02 -7.89
N GLY A 4 -10.97 8.08 -7.24
CA GLY A 4 -11.44 6.70 -7.10
C GLY A 4 -12.47 6.53 -5.97
N LEU A 5 -12.86 5.28 -5.74
CA LEU A 5 -13.81 4.90 -4.69
C LEU A 5 -13.35 5.39 -3.31
N GLN A 6 -14.25 6.04 -2.58
CA GLN A 6 -14.00 6.51 -1.22
C GLN A 6 -15.13 6.09 -0.30
N TYR A 7 -14.76 5.77 0.93
CA TYR A 7 -15.68 5.38 1.98
C TYR A 7 -15.50 6.26 3.22
N PRO A 8 -16.49 6.29 4.14
CA PRO A 8 -16.31 6.91 5.43
C PRO A 8 -15.09 6.33 6.16
N ALA A 9 -14.36 7.20 6.86
CA ALA A 9 -13.16 6.83 7.58
C ALA A 9 -13.41 5.72 8.61
N THR A 10 -12.41 4.88 8.84
CA THR A 10 -12.46 3.72 9.75
C THR A 10 -11.59 3.95 10.98
N GLY A 11 -11.82 3.15 12.03
CA GLY A 11 -11.06 3.28 13.28
C GLY A 11 -9.66 2.66 13.22
N LYS A 12 -9.52 1.47 12.64
CA LYS A 12 -8.27 0.69 12.59
C LYS A 12 -8.08 0.09 11.20
N VAL A 13 -6.83 0.07 10.75
CA VAL A 13 -6.39 -0.63 9.54
C VAL A 13 -5.52 -1.80 9.93
N ILE A 14 -5.75 -2.95 9.30
CA ILE A 14 -4.98 -4.16 9.51
C ILE A 14 -4.01 -4.35 8.33
N PRO A 15 -2.69 -4.37 8.55
CA PRO A 15 -1.74 -4.67 7.47
C PRO A 15 -1.71 -6.18 7.16
N ARG A 16 -1.53 -6.49 5.88
CA ARG A 16 -1.25 -7.83 5.33
C ARG A 16 -0.09 -7.76 4.37
N PHE A 17 0.70 -8.83 4.33
CA PHE A 17 1.90 -8.94 3.48
C PHE A 17 1.78 -10.08 2.46
N GLN A 18 0.71 -10.86 2.55
CA GLN A 18 0.41 -11.96 1.65
C GLN A 18 -1.08 -11.96 1.32
N ALA A 19 -1.40 -12.27 0.05
CA ALA A 19 -2.77 -12.20 -0.45
C ALA A 19 -3.70 -13.27 0.16
N ASP A 20 -3.15 -14.40 0.60
CA ASP A 20 -3.90 -15.49 1.25
C ASP A 20 -4.41 -15.10 2.65
N GLN A 21 -3.74 -14.16 3.31
CA GLN A 21 -4.14 -13.56 4.59
C GLN A 21 -5.34 -12.59 4.48
N VAL A 22 -5.80 -12.30 3.25
CA VAL A 22 -6.97 -11.46 2.99
C VAL A 22 -8.24 -12.34 3.03
N PRO A 23 -9.22 -12.02 3.90
CA PRO A 23 -10.51 -12.71 3.93
C PRO A 23 -11.27 -12.56 2.61
N VAL A 24 -12.07 -13.58 2.26
CA VAL A 24 -12.88 -13.59 1.02
C VAL A 24 -13.95 -12.48 1.02
N SER A 25 -14.41 -12.05 2.20
CA SER A 25 -15.35 -10.93 2.37
C SER A 25 -14.74 -9.57 2.04
N CYS A 26 -13.40 -9.47 1.98
CA CYS A 26 -12.72 -8.22 1.70
C CYS A 26 -12.60 -7.95 0.20
N ARG A 27 -12.92 -6.71 -0.18
CA ARG A 27 -12.88 -6.20 -1.53
C ARG A 27 -11.79 -5.16 -1.66
N VAL A 28 -10.98 -5.26 -2.71
CA VAL A 28 -10.00 -4.23 -3.07
C VAL A 28 -10.73 -3.09 -3.76
N PHE A 29 -10.58 -1.87 -3.25
CA PHE A 29 -11.19 -0.66 -3.83
C PHE A 29 -10.16 0.41 -4.24
N ALA A 30 -8.91 0.28 -3.82
CA ALA A 30 -7.82 1.13 -4.30
C ALA A 30 -6.52 0.33 -4.46
N HIS A 31 -5.81 0.54 -5.57
CA HIS A 31 -4.40 0.23 -5.78
C HIS A 31 -3.63 1.53 -5.83
N LEU A 32 -2.48 1.53 -5.19
CA LEU A 32 -1.66 2.71 -5.10
C LEU A 32 -0.17 2.36 -5.01
N LEU A 33 0.64 3.30 -5.47
CA LEU A 33 2.05 3.38 -5.13
C LEU A 33 2.20 4.43 -4.03
N VAL A 34 2.94 4.06 -2.98
CA VAL A 34 3.30 4.94 -1.88
C VAL A 34 4.76 5.31 -2.05
N TRP A 35 5.01 6.57 -2.38
CA TRP A 35 6.34 7.15 -2.46
C TRP A 35 6.73 7.64 -1.07
N LEU A 36 7.97 7.34 -0.67
CA LEU A 36 8.49 7.60 0.66
C LEU A 36 9.85 8.29 0.54
N PRO A 37 10.10 9.34 1.35
CA PRO A 37 11.35 10.06 1.30
C PRO A 37 12.52 9.21 1.81
N THR A 38 13.72 9.63 1.42
CA THR A 38 14.98 9.15 1.98
C THR A 38 14.97 9.27 3.52
N GLY A 39 15.48 8.26 4.21
CA GLY A 39 15.56 8.25 5.68
C GLY A 39 14.26 7.81 6.36
N SER A 40 13.24 7.41 5.61
CA SER A 40 12.04 6.80 6.18
C SER A 40 12.40 5.54 6.98
N ASN A 41 11.75 5.36 8.13
CA ASN A 41 11.82 4.12 8.92
C ASN A 41 10.49 3.38 8.95
N GLY A 42 10.51 2.13 9.39
CA GLY A 42 9.34 1.27 9.42
C GLY A 42 8.15 1.83 10.21
N GLN A 43 8.41 2.54 11.31
CA GLN A 43 7.37 3.22 12.09
C GLN A 43 6.69 4.35 11.31
N TYR A 44 7.49 5.21 10.66
CA TYR A 44 6.98 6.30 9.83
C TYR A 44 6.16 5.77 8.65
N ILE A 45 6.69 4.76 7.95
CA ILE A 45 6.03 4.15 6.79
C ILE A 45 4.67 3.56 7.19
N ALA A 46 4.64 2.76 8.26
CA ALA A 46 3.41 2.15 8.75
C ALA A 46 2.37 3.21 9.11
N ARG A 47 2.77 4.23 9.88
CA ARG A 47 1.90 5.33 10.29
C ARG A 47 1.31 6.06 9.09
N ALA A 48 2.15 6.45 8.13
CA ALA A 48 1.72 7.22 6.96
C ALA A 48 0.70 6.43 6.12
N ILE A 49 0.97 5.15 5.86
CA ILE A 49 0.08 4.30 5.05
C ILE A 49 -1.22 4.00 5.81
N GLU A 50 -1.17 3.71 7.11
CA GLU A 50 -2.36 3.44 7.92
C GLU A 50 -3.23 4.69 8.12
N GLU A 51 -2.64 5.88 8.25
CA GLU A 51 -3.38 7.15 8.28
C GLU A 51 -4.11 7.42 6.96
N GLU A 52 -3.43 7.28 5.82
CA GLU A 52 -4.06 7.44 4.51
C GLU A 52 -5.17 6.39 4.30
N ALA A 53 -4.89 5.11 4.57
CA ALA A 53 -5.84 4.02 4.45
C ALA A 53 -7.11 4.25 5.28
N ARG A 54 -6.96 4.65 6.56
CA ARG A 54 -8.09 5.01 7.42
C ARG A 54 -8.90 6.16 6.85
N SER A 55 -8.24 7.21 6.36
CA SER A 55 -8.91 8.38 5.79
C SER A 55 -9.75 8.04 4.56
N LYS A 56 -9.38 6.99 3.81
CA LYS A 56 -10.12 6.49 2.64
C LYS A 56 -11.17 5.42 2.99
N GLY A 57 -11.28 5.06 4.26
CA GLY A 57 -12.24 4.08 4.76
C GLY A 57 -11.83 2.63 4.51
N ALA A 58 -10.53 2.36 4.43
CA ALA A 58 -10.00 1.01 4.39
C ALA A 58 -10.01 0.38 5.78
N GLU A 59 -10.25 -0.92 5.86
CA GLU A 59 -10.14 -1.70 7.10
C GLU A 59 -8.89 -2.58 7.08
N MET A 60 -8.35 -2.79 5.88
CA MET A 60 -7.14 -3.56 5.65
C MET A 60 -6.30 -2.92 4.55
N VAL A 61 -4.98 -3.02 4.69
CA VAL A 61 -4.04 -2.72 3.61
C VAL A 61 -3.28 -3.99 3.28
N LEU A 62 -3.29 -4.38 2.02
CA LEU A 62 -2.38 -5.40 1.51
C LEU A 62 -1.16 -4.70 0.94
N LEU A 63 0.02 -5.07 1.43
CA LEU A 63 1.29 -4.56 0.98
C LEU A 63 1.89 -5.53 -0.04
N GLY A 64 2.39 -4.97 -1.12
CA GLY A 64 3.04 -5.67 -2.22
C GLY A 64 4.55 -5.49 -2.19
N GLY A 65 5.16 -5.41 -3.38
CA GLY A 65 6.59 -5.22 -3.51
C GLY A 65 7.04 -3.80 -3.16
N THR A 66 8.27 -3.70 -2.66
CA THR A 66 8.95 -2.43 -2.40
C THR A 66 10.21 -2.32 -3.24
N ARG A 67 10.45 -1.15 -3.83
CA ARG A 67 11.67 -0.81 -4.58
C ARG A 67 12.24 0.52 -4.12
N GLN A 68 13.51 0.74 -4.43
CA GLN A 68 14.12 2.06 -4.38
C GLN A 68 13.45 2.93 -5.45
N ALA A 69 12.92 4.10 -5.07
CA ALA A 69 12.47 5.08 -6.04
C ALA A 69 13.68 5.72 -6.73
N GLU A 70 13.54 6.07 -8.01
CA GLU A 70 14.61 6.77 -8.75
C GLU A 70 14.75 8.23 -8.31
N ASP A 71 13.65 8.84 -7.85
CA ASP A 71 13.55 10.20 -7.36
C ASP A 71 12.97 10.26 -5.94
N ASP A 72 13.39 11.27 -5.17
CA ASP A 72 12.80 11.56 -3.86
C ASP A 72 11.65 12.55 -4.04
N ARG A 73 10.44 12.01 -4.13
CA ARG A 73 9.20 12.77 -4.28
C ARG A 73 8.60 13.21 -2.94
N GLY A 74 9.23 12.87 -1.82
CA GLY A 74 8.60 12.95 -0.52
C GLY A 74 7.49 11.91 -0.34
N LEU A 75 6.63 12.13 0.65
CA LEU A 75 5.45 11.29 0.87
C LEU A 75 4.39 11.61 -0.19
N GLU A 76 4.11 10.65 -1.06
CA GLU A 76 3.05 10.78 -2.07
C GLU A 76 2.28 9.47 -2.24
N PHE A 77 0.96 9.57 -2.42
CA PHE A 77 0.10 8.45 -2.73
C PHE A 77 -0.43 8.58 -4.17
N THR A 78 0.07 7.75 -5.08
CA THR A 78 -0.37 7.70 -6.48
C THR A 78 -1.37 6.56 -6.67
N TYR A 79 -2.61 6.88 -7.01
CA TYR A 79 -3.71 5.92 -7.10
C TYR A 79 -4.00 5.50 -8.54
N TYR A 80 -4.24 4.20 -8.78
CA TYR A 80 -4.33 3.62 -10.12
C TYR A 80 -5.68 2.92 -10.45
N GLY A 81 -6.61 2.84 -9.50
CA GLY A 81 -7.90 2.14 -9.67
C GLY A 81 -8.18 1.18 -8.52
N PRO A 82 -9.06 0.17 -8.66
CA PRO A 82 -9.90 -0.12 -9.83
C PRO A 82 -11.09 0.86 -9.94
N SER A 83 -11.86 0.77 -11.04
CA SER A 83 -13.14 1.50 -11.18
C SER A 83 -14.27 0.88 -10.36
N HIS A 84 -14.17 -0.41 -10.06
CA HIS A 84 -15.12 -1.17 -9.26
C HIS A 84 -14.37 -2.12 -8.34
N GLU A 85 -14.93 -2.33 -7.16
CA GLU A 85 -14.41 -3.26 -6.19
C GLU A 85 -14.34 -4.70 -6.69
N TYR A 86 -13.36 -5.46 -6.21
CA TYR A 86 -13.26 -6.87 -6.56
C TYR A 86 -12.64 -7.71 -5.44
N ILE A 87 -12.91 -9.02 -5.43
CA ILE A 87 -12.32 -9.97 -4.47
C ILE A 87 -10.87 -10.22 -4.86
N CYS A 88 -9.94 -10.02 -3.91
CA CYS A 88 -8.51 -10.24 -4.13
C CYS A 88 -8.20 -11.66 -4.63
N ARG A 89 -8.83 -12.69 -4.04
CA ARG A 89 -8.59 -14.11 -4.38
C ARG A 89 -9.03 -14.48 -5.80
N ASP A 90 -10.07 -13.85 -6.34
CA ASP A 90 -10.61 -14.21 -7.66
C ASP A 90 -9.72 -13.74 -8.82
N LYS A 91 -8.81 -12.79 -8.58
CA LYS A 91 -8.03 -12.15 -9.65
C LYS A 91 -6.52 -12.21 -9.48
N TRP A 92 -6.00 -12.92 -8.46
CA TRP A 92 -4.73 -12.56 -7.81
C TRP A 92 -4.85 -11.09 -7.35
N CYS A 93 -4.25 -10.66 -6.23
CA CYS A 93 -4.14 -9.22 -5.98
C CYS A 93 -3.15 -8.62 -6.98
N GLY A 94 -3.59 -8.51 -8.24
CA GLY A 94 -2.81 -8.81 -9.45
C GLY A 94 -1.63 -7.89 -9.70
N TRP A 95 -1.36 -6.94 -8.81
CA TRP A 95 -0.32 -5.93 -8.90
C TRP A 95 -0.17 -5.45 -10.34
N LYS A 96 -1.29 -5.23 -11.03
CA LYS A 96 -1.34 -4.79 -12.44
C LYS A 96 -1.40 -3.28 -12.49
N PHE A 97 -2.13 -2.70 -11.55
CA PHE A 97 -2.28 -1.27 -11.36
C PHE A 97 -0.97 -0.67 -10.85
N GLY A 98 -0.43 0.31 -11.58
CA GLY A 98 0.86 0.93 -11.27
C GLY A 98 2.06 -0.01 -11.42
N TYR A 99 1.89 -1.21 -11.98
CA TYR A 99 2.99 -2.19 -12.10
C TYR A 99 4.13 -1.67 -12.94
N GLN A 100 3.82 -1.09 -14.11
CA GLN A 100 4.83 -0.62 -15.04
C GLN A 100 5.69 0.45 -14.35
N ASP A 101 5.04 1.47 -13.79
CA ASP A 101 5.67 2.55 -13.04
C ASP A 101 6.54 2.04 -11.90
N TRP A 102 6.04 1.06 -11.12
CA TRP A 102 6.79 0.44 -10.04
C TRP A 102 7.95 -0.44 -10.52
N SER A 103 7.75 -1.23 -11.58
CA SER A 103 8.74 -2.19 -12.08
C SER A 103 9.96 -1.53 -12.71
N GLN A 104 9.78 -0.31 -13.21
CA GLN A 104 10.82 0.56 -13.76
C GLN A 104 11.66 1.23 -12.69
N GLN A 105 11.25 1.19 -11.43
CA GLN A 105 12.01 1.74 -10.32
C GLN A 105 13.27 0.89 -10.04
N GLY A 106 14.10 1.39 -9.14
CA GLY A 106 15.39 0.80 -8.79
C GLY A 106 15.32 -0.57 -8.13
N LYS A 107 16.35 -0.88 -7.34
CA LYS A 107 16.53 -2.21 -6.77
C LYS A 107 15.37 -2.59 -5.84
N TRP A 108 15.11 -3.89 -5.76
CA TRP A 108 14.23 -4.46 -4.74
C TRP A 108 14.72 -4.12 -3.34
N VAL A 109 13.77 -3.80 -2.46
CA VAL A 109 14.02 -3.54 -1.05
C VAL A 109 13.19 -4.51 -0.22
N SER A 110 13.84 -5.16 0.75
CA SER A 110 13.13 -6.00 1.72
C SER A 110 12.40 -5.10 2.71
N PHE A 111 11.09 -4.98 2.51
CA PHE A 111 10.18 -4.33 3.43
C PHE A 111 8.92 -5.18 3.55
N GLY A 112 8.71 -5.76 4.72
CA GLY A 112 7.59 -6.63 5.00
C GLY A 112 7.26 -6.63 6.49
N PHE A 113 6.83 -7.80 7.00
CA PHE A 113 6.32 -7.94 8.36
C PHE A 113 7.30 -7.48 9.45
N ASN A 114 8.59 -7.75 9.29
CA ASN A 114 9.61 -7.44 10.32
C ASN A 114 9.99 -5.95 10.35
N GLU A 115 9.87 -5.27 9.21
CA GLU A 115 10.17 -3.85 9.06
C GLU A 115 8.95 -2.99 9.39
N TRP A 116 7.73 -3.50 9.19
CA TRP A 116 6.51 -2.74 9.44
C TRP A 116 6.37 -2.31 10.89
N GLY A 117 6.29 -1.00 11.13
CA GLY A 117 6.17 -0.44 12.47
C GLY A 117 7.47 -0.42 13.28
N ASN A 118 8.57 -0.98 12.75
CA ASN A 118 9.86 -1.05 13.42
C ASN A 118 10.67 0.24 13.17
N ASP A 119 10.96 1.00 14.23
CA ASP A 119 11.68 2.27 14.16
C ASP A 119 13.18 2.11 13.85
N ALA A 120 13.76 0.96 14.17
CA ALA A 120 15.14 0.60 13.84
C ALA A 120 15.32 0.17 12.37
N ALA A 121 14.24 -0.15 11.66
CA ALA A 121 14.28 -0.50 10.24
C ALA A 121 14.28 0.78 9.39
N SER A 122 15.46 1.39 9.17
CA SER A 122 15.64 2.62 8.40
C SER A 122 16.09 2.37 6.96
N PHE A 123 15.62 3.19 6.03
CA PHE A 123 15.96 3.10 4.61
C PHE A 123 16.71 4.34 4.13
N ALA A 124 17.95 4.16 3.67
CA ALA A 124 18.84 5.24 3.23
C ALA A 124 18.58 5.74 1.81
N THR A 125 17.53 5.24 1.15
CA THR A 125 17.11 5.62 -0.20
C THR A 125 15.61 5.87 -0.20
N PRO A 126 15.08 6.73 -1.10
CA PRO A 126 13.64 6.86 -1.23
C PRO A 126 13.04 5.54 -1.69
N LEU A 127 11.79 5.29 -1.32
CA LEU A 127 11.11 4.02 -1.61
C LEU A 127 9.82 4.24 -2.37
N VAL A 128 9.41 3.21 -3.09
CA VAL A 128 8.08 3.07 -3.67
C VAL A 128 7.49 1.72 -3.28
N VAL A 129 6.39 1.75 -2.53
CA VAL A 129 5.70 0.57 -2.00
C VAL A 129 4.41 0.37 -2.76
N GLN A 130 4.18 -0.85 -3.26
CA GLN A 130 2.86 -1.23 -3.74
C GLN A 130 1.93 -1.46 -2.55
N ALA A 131 0.74 -0.87 -2.60
CA ALA A 131 -0.31 -1.14 -1.63
C ALA A 131 -1.65 -1.31 -2.33
N ALA A 132 -2.56 -2.02 -1.66
CA ALA A 132 -3.96 -2.08 -2.00
C ALA A 132 -4.79 -1.84 -0.75
N PHE A 133 -5.78 -0.96 -0.84
CA PHE A 133 -6.75 -0.73 0.24
C PHE A 133 -7.96 -1.64 0.05
N LEU A 134 -8.38 -2.23 1.16
CA LEU A 134 -9.48 -3.17 1.19
C LEU A 134 -10.51 -2.74 2.22
N ARG A 135 -11.77 -2.94 1.84
CA ARG A 135 -12.93 -2.85 2.72
C ARG A 135 -13.50 -4.25 2.90
N CYS A 136 -13.85 -4.60 4.11
CA CYS A 136 -14.37 -5.90 4.47
C CYS A 136 -15.82 -5.72 4.86
N ALA A 137 -16.74 -6.30 4.08
CA ALA A 137 -18.11 -6.37 4.54
C ALA A 137 -18.17 -7.26 5.79
N ASP A 138 -18.89 -6.81 6.81
CA ASP A 138 -19.44 -7.70 7.83
C ASP A 138 -20.40 -8.72 7.19
#